data_AF-A0A0P0LB23-F1
#
_entry.id   AF-A0A0P0LB23-F1
#
_cell.length_a   1.000
_cell.length_b   1.000
_cell.length_c   1.000
_cell.angle_alpha   90.00
_cell.angle_beta   90.00
_cell.angle_gamma   90.00
#
_symmetry.space_group_name_H-M   'P 1'
#
loop_
_entity.id
_entity.type
_entity.pdbx_description
1 polymer ?
#
loop_
_entity_poly.entity_id
_entity_poly.type
_entity_poly.pdbx_seq_one_letter_code
_entity_poly.pdbx_strand_id
1 'polypeptide(L)' 'MVMTGLVEIVNDDEKRKELWEEWMYRHYPQGPTDPNYVLLRFIGSSATVWYEGEFVHEVIV' A
#
# COMPACT_ATOMS: atom_id res chain seq x y z
N MET A 1 -8.11 9.75 9.45
CA MET A 1 -8.95 9.20 8.37
C MET A 1 -8.90 7.68 8.42
N VAL A 2 -9.90 7.00 7.87
CA VAL A 2 -9.98 5.54 7.72
C VAL A 2 -10.32 5.26 6.27
N MET A 3 -9.61 4.33 5.62
CA MET A 3 -9.95 3.86 4.28
C MET A 3 -10.38 2.39 4.35
N THR A 4 -11.43 2.06 3.61
CA THR A 4 -11.90 0.69 3.43
C THR A 4 -11.72 0.33 1.96
N GLY A 5 -11.31 -0.90 1.68
CA GLY A 5 -11.02 -1.32 0.32
C GLY A 5 -10.54 -2.76 0.27
N LEU A 6 -10.13 -3.18 -0.92
CA LEU A 6 -9.52 -4.48 -1.17
C LEU A 6 -8.00 -4.37 -1.23
N VAL A 7 -7.33 -5.47 -0.95
CA VAL A 7 -5.88 -5.59 -1.09
C VAL A 7 -5.58 -6.72 -2.06
N GLU A 8 -4.70 -6.44 -3.00
CA GLU A 8 -4.19 -7.41 -3.95
C GLU A 8 -2.67 -7.51 -3.85
N ILE A 9 -2.15 -8.71 -4.09
CA ILE A 9 -0.70 -8.93 -4.20
C ILE A 9 -0.28 -8.62 -5.63
N VAL A 10 0.73 -7.76 -5.79
CA VAL A 10 1.28 -7.40 -7.10
C VAL A 10 2.41 -8.37 -7.46
N ASN A 11 2.21 -9.13 -8.54
CA ASN A 11 3.19 -10.09 -9.07
C ASN A 11 4.01 -9.48 -10.23
N ASP A 12 4.59 -8.29 -10.02
CA ASP A 12 5.37 -7.57 -11.03
C ASP A 12 6.76 -7.21 -10.48
N ASP A 13 7.78 -7.84 -11.04
CA ASP A 13 9.18 -7.70 -10.63
C ASP A 13 9.79 -6.34 -10.98
N GLU A 14 9.31 -5.71 -12.06
CA GLU A 14 9.75 -4.36 -12.41
C GLU A 14 9.19 -3.38 -11.40
N LYS A 15 7.91 -3.54 -11.01
CA LYS A 15 7.29 -2.68 -10.01
C LYS A 15 7.90 -2.84 -8.62
N ARG A 16 8.26 -4.06 -8.23
CA ARG A 16 8.99 -4.33 -6.97
C ARG A 16 10.29 -3.53 -6.89
N LYS A 17 11.05 -3.48 -7.98
CA LYS A 17 12.31 -2.72 -8.07
C LYS A 17 12.07 -1.21 -8.13
N GLU A 18 11.04 -0.76 -8.84
CA GLU A 18 10.69 0.67 -8.95
C GLU A 18 10.29 1.27 -7.60
N LEU A 19 9.51 0.54 -6.79
CA LEU A 19 9.01 1.01 -5.49
C LEU A 19 9.94 0.69 -4.31
N TRP A 20 11.15 0.20 -4.60
CA TRP A 20 12.12 -0.14 -3.57
C TRP A 20 12.76 1.12 -2.98
N GLU A 21 12.94 1.13 -1.66
CA GLU A 21 13.68 2.16 -0.94
C GLU A 21 14.80 1.57 -0.09
N GLU A 22 15.92 2.29 0.03
CA GLU A 22 17.13 1.81 0.73
C GLU A 22 16.89 1.37 2.18
N TRP A 23 15.92 1.95 2.89
CA TRP A 23 15.63 1.54 4.27
C TRP A 23 15.04 0.12 4.35
N MET A 24 14.47 -0.40 3.27
CA MET A 24 13.86 -1.73 3.22
C MET A 24 14.88 -2.87 3.37
N TYR A 25 16.18 -2.61 3.13
CA TYR A 25 17.26 -3.57 3.41
C TYR A 25 17.29 -4.06 4.87
N ARG A 26 16.71 -3.28 5.80
CA ARG A 26 16.57 -3.69 7.22
C ARG A 26 15.63 -4.88 7.40
N HIS A 27 14.68 -5.06 6.49
CA HIS A 27 13.66 -6.12 6.52
C HIS A 27 13.93 -7.22 5.51
N TYR A 28 14.48 -6.86 4.34
CA TYR A 28 14.78 -7.78 3.25
C TYR A 28 16.26 -7.64 2.84
N PRO A 29 17.18 -8.37 3.49
CA PRO A 29 18.62 -8.23 3.24
C PRO A 29 19.06 -8.58 1.81
N GLN A 30 18.25 -9.36 1.07
CA GLN A 30 18.51 -9.72 -0.33
C GLN A 30 18.05 -8.63 -1.32
N GLY A 31 17.54 -7.50 -0.82
CA GLY A 31 17.17 -6.35 -1.62
C GLY A 31 15.84 -6.54 -2.37
N PRO A 32 15.63 -5.79 -3.48
CA PRO A 32 14.37 -5.77 -4.22
C PRO A 32 14.02 -7.08 -4.92
N THR A 33 14.95 -8.04 -4.96
CA THR A 33 14.75 -9.38 -5.51
C THR A 33 14.47 -10.44 -4.44
N ASP A 34 14.34 -10.06 -3.16
CA ASP A 34 14.01 -11.02 -2.10
C ASP A 34 12.66 -11.70 -2.41
N PRO A 35 12.57 -13.04 -2.39
CA PRO A 35 11.32 -13.76 -2.67
C PRO A 35 10.23 -13.48 -1.63
N ASN A 36 10.60 -13.00 -0.43
CA ASN A 36 9.65 -12.64 0.62
C ASN A 36 9.22 -11.17 0.55
N TYR A 37 9.83 -10.36 -0.33
CA TYR A 37 9.39 -9.00 -0.60
C TYR A 37 8.25 -9.01 -1.61
N VAL A 38 7.06 -8.72 -1.11
CA VAL A 38 5.81 -8.63 -1.87
C VAL A 38 5.26 -7.20 -1.81
N LEU A 39 4.67 -6.77 -2.92
CA LEU A 39 3.95 -5.50 -2.99
C LEU A 39 2.46 -5.74 -2.76
N LEU A 40 1.87 -4.93 -1.89
CA LEU A 40 0.43 -4.90 -1.67
C LEU A 40 -0.15 -3.65 -2.32
N ARG A 41 -1.07 -3.84 -3.26
CA ARG A 41 -1.86 -2.74 -3.84
C ARG A 41 -3.17 -2.64 -3.09
N PHE A 42 -3.34 -1.54 -2.36
CA PHE A 42 -4.62 -1.18 -1.77
C PHE A 42 -5.51 -0.47 -2.80
N ILE A 43 -6.73 -0.96 -2.97
CA ILE A 43 -7.75 -0.38 -3.85
C ILE A 43 -8.89 0.10 -2.95
N GLY A 44 -8.93 1.41 -2.69
CA GLY A 44 -9.92 2.02 -1.80
C GLY A 44 -11.32 2.02 -2.41
N SER A 45 -12.31 1.63 -1.61
CA SER A 45 -13.74 1.67 -1.95
C SER A 45 -14.51 2.73 -1.16
N SER A 46 -13.98 3.18 -0.03
CA SER A 46 -14.52 4.31 0.72
C SER A 46 -13.48 4.92 1.65
N ALA A 47 -13.69 6.18 2.01
CA ALA A 47 -12.90 6.90 2.99
C ALA A 47 -13.81 7.59 4.02
N THR A 48 -13.45 7.46 5.28
CA THR A 48 -14.03 8.25 6.38
C THR A 48 -12.97 9.22 6.88
N VAL A 49 -13.19 10.50 6.66
CA VAL A 49 -12.29 11.58 7.07
C VAL A 49 -12.86 12.22 8.32
N TRP A 50 -12.00 12.46 9.30
CA TRP A 50 -12.32 13.31 10.44
C TRP A 50 -11.53 14.61 10.24
N TYR A 51 -12.24 15.72 10.08
CA TYR A 51 -11.68 17.03 9.83
C TYR A 51 -12.52 18.09 10.53
N GLU A 52 -11.87 18.98 11.28
CA GLU A 52 -12.52 20.07 12.03
C GLU A 52 -13.69 19.63 12.94
N GLY A 53 -13.60 18.43 13.52
CA GLY A 53 -14.64 17.90 14.40
C GLY A 53 -15.79 17.17 13.68
N GLU A 54 -15.80 17.19 12.35
CA GLU A 54 -16.82 16.54 11.54
C GLU A 54 -16.30 15.24 10.91
N PHE A 55 -17.21 14.27 10.77
CA PHE A 55 -16.95 13.06 10.00
C PHE A 55 -17.57 13.20 8.61
N VAL A 56 -16.73 13.06 7.59
CA VAL A 56 -17.14 12.98 6.19
C VAL A 56 -16.93 11.54 5.72
N HIS A 57 -17.97 10.92 5.18
CA HIS A 57 -17.91 9.58 4.60
C HIS A 57 -18.13 9.66 3.09
N GLU A 58 -17.12 9.21 2.32
CA GLU A 58 -17.11 9.25 0.86
C GLU A 58 -16.96 7.82 0.31
N VAL A 59 -17.80 7.45 -0.66
CA VAL A 59 -17.67 6.19 -1.42
C VAL A 59 -16.84 6.47 -2.67
N ILE A 60 -15.76 5.72 -2.83
CA ILE A 60 -14.82 5.84 -3.94
C ILE A 60 -15.13 4.65 -4.84
N VAL A 61 -15.90 4.89 -5.91
CA VAL A 61 -16.37 3.86 -6.85
C VAL A 61 -15.21 3.27 -7.66
#